data_AF-A0A935PQ06-F1
#
_entry.id   AF-A0A935PQ06-F1
#
_cell.length_a   1.000
_cell.length_b   1.000
_cell.length_c   1.000
_cell.angle_alpha   90.00
_cell.angle_beta   90.00
_cell.angle_gamma   90.00
#
_symmetry.space_group_name_H-M   'P 1'
#
loop_
_entity.id
_entity.type
_entity.pdbx_description
1 polymer ?
#
loop_
_entity_poly.entity_id
_entity_poly.type
_entity_poly.pdbx_seq_one_letter_code
_entity_poly.pdbx_strand_id
1 'polypeptide(L)'
;MLRAIGKQLDAEAAKREAQSRLPYSVSSARRARLYGRSDPNAELAQYAEAFAWKIQMNMTLDLVREATRQRYTNPVVTTAVRSDGSVESITFVVSSGVPALDEAIRRVVRSQEHYAAFPPTLAREYDVIEIRRTWHFDVAVRLH
;
A
#
# COMPACT_ATOMS: atom_id res chain seq x y z
N MET A 1 13.24 -15.16 -28.96
CA MET A 1 12.70 -13.85 -28.53
C MET A 1 12.12 -13.87 -27.10
N LEU A 2 11.37 -14.89 -26.66
CA LEU A 2 10.72 -14.92 -25.33
C LEU A 2 11.68 -14.85 -24.11
N ARG A 3 12.90 -15.42 -24.17
CA ARG A 3 13.87 -15.37 -23.05
C ARG A 3 14.46 -13.99 -22.76
N ALA A 4 14.52 -13.11 -23.77
CA ALA A 4 15.07 -11.76 -23.59
C ALA A 4 14.10 -10.84 -22.85
N ILE A 5 12.80 -11.01 -23.11
CA ILE A 5 11.72 -10.24 -22.46
C ILE A 5 11.65 -10.55 -20.96
N GLY A 6 11.72 -11.83 -20.56
CA GLY A 6 11.69 -12.22 -19.14
C GLY A 6 12.83 -11.59 -18.32
N LYS A 7 14.06 -11.63 -18.83
CA LYS A 7 15.22 -11.01 -18.17
C LYS A 7 15.09 -9.49 -18.03
N GLN A 8 14.43 -8.83 -18.99
CA GLN A 8 14.22 -7.39 -18.93
C GLN A 8 13.18 -7.02 -17.87
N LEU A 9 12.09 -7.79 -17.76
CA LEU A 9 11.08 -7.60 -16.73
C LEU A 9 11.65 -7.84 -15.32
N ASP A 10 12.46 -8.88 -15.13
CA ASP A 10 13.13 -9.17 -13.85
C ASP A 10 14.10 -8.05 -13.46
N ALA A 11 14.88 -7.54 -14.43
CA ALA A 11 15.80 -6.43 -14.19
C ALA A 11 15.06 -5.13 -13.88
N GLU A 12 13.91 -4.90 -14.50
CA GLU A 12 13.07 -3.74 -14.23
C GLU A 12 12.41 -3.83 -12.85
N ALA A 13 11.93 -5.01 -12.46
CA ALA A 13 11.41 -5.28 -11.11
C ALA A 13 12.50 -5.09 -10.05
N ALA A 14 13.70 -5.65 -10.25
CA ALA A 14 14.82 -5.50 -9.33
C ALA A 14 15.29 -4.04 -9.20
N LYS A 15 15.29 -3.27 -10.30
CA LYS A 15 15.56 -1.83 -10.25
C LYS A 15 14.49 -1.06 -9.49
N ARG A 16 13.21 -1.38 -9.68
CA ARG A 16 12.10 -0.78 -8.94
C ARG A 16 12.20 -1.08 -7.44
N GLU A 17 12.57 -2.30 -7.07
CA GLU A 17 12.84 -2.69 -5.68
C GLU A 17 14.05 -1.96 -5.10
N ALA A 18 15.14 -1.81 -5.85
CA ALA A 18 16.31 -1.05 -5.39
C ALA A 18 15.97 0.43 -5.18
N GLN A 19 15.14 1.00 -6.06
CA GLN A 19 14.72 2.40 -5.98
C GLN A 19 13.70 2.65 -4.86
N SER A 20 12.83 1.67 -4.54
CA SER A 20 11.95 1.75 -3.36
C SER A 20 12.68 1.57 -2.04
N ARG A 21 13.90 1.00 -2.06
CA ARG A 21 14.78 0.83 -0.88
C ARG A 21 15.65 2.04 -0.58
N LEU A 22 15.65 3.08 -1.42
CA LEU A 22 16.37 4.31 -1.09
C LEU A 22 15.74 4.95 0.15
N PRO A 23 16.55 5.40 1.14
CA PRO A 23 16.02 6.12 2.28
C PRO A 23 15.24 7.34 1.81
N TYR A 24 14.08 7.60 2.42
CA TYR A 24 13.15 8.70 2.07
C TYR A 24 13.87 10.04 1.86
N SER A 25 14.94 10.30 2.62
CA SER A 25 15.75 11.53 2.55
C SER A 25 16.55 11.72 1.25
N VAL A 26 16.71 10.67 0.44
CA VAL A 26 17.46 10.70 -0.83
C VAL A 26 16.52 10.63 -2.06
N SER A 27 15.23 10.38 -1.86
CA SER A 27 14.23 10.37 -2.94
C SER A 27 13.86 11.81 -3.32
N SER A 28 13.98 12.16 -4.59
CA SER A 28 13.52 13.46 -5.14
C SER A 28 12.01 13.50 -5.43
N ALA A 29 11.29 12.41 -5.18
CA ALA A 29 9.86 12.32 -5.43
C ALA A 29 9.07 13.30 -4.55
N ARG A 30 8.06 13.95 -5.13
CA ARG A 30 7.13 14.83 -4.40
C ARG A 30 6.12 13.95 -3.67
N ARG A 31 6.17 13.96 -2.34
CA ARG A 31 5.41 13.01 -1.50
C ARG A 31 4.33 13.71 -0.68
N ALA A 32 3.10 13.23 -0.81
CA ALA A 32 2.04 13.53 0.13
C ALA A 32 2.01 12.47 1.25
N ARG A 33 1.59 12.88 2.45
CA ARG A 33 1.43 11.99 3.60
C ARG A 33 0.05 12.17 4.20
N LEU A 34 -0.75 11.12 4.18
CA LEU A 34 -2.09 11.12 4.76
C LEU A 34 -2.12 10.08 5.89
N TYR A 35 -1.96 10.56 7.12
CA TYR A 35 -1.86 9.71 8.32
C TYR A 35 -3.13 9.63 9.17
N GLY A 36 -4.12 10.48 8.89
CA GLY A 36 -5.47 10.38 9.44
C GLY A 36 -6.46 9.97 8.35
N ARG A 37 -7.76 10.13 8.62
CA ARG A 37 -8.80 9.89 7.59
C ARG A 37 -9.08 11.11 6.72
N SER A 38 -8.90 12.31 7.27
CA SER A 38 -9.17 13.59 6.60
C SER A 38 -7.89 14.32 6.21
N ASP A 39 -7.97 15.12 5.15
CA ASP A 39 -6.92 16.03 4.70
C ASP A 39 -7.57 17.29 4.10
N PRO A 40 -6.98 18.50 4.27
CA PRO A 40 -7.46 19.71 3.59
C PRO A 40 -7.52 19.59 2.07
N ASN A 41 -6.65 18.75 1.47
CA ASN A 41 -6.74 18.38 0.07
C ASN A 41 -7.81 17.29 -0.12
N ALA A 42 -8.99 17.71 -0.59
CA ALA A 42 -10.13 16.81 -0.77
C ALA A 42 -9.86 15.68 -1.77
N GLU A 43 -9.02 15.89 -2.80
CA GLU A 43 -8.69 14.84 -3.77
C GLU A 43 -7.75 13.79 -3.16
N LEU A 44 -6.78 14.23 -2.36
CA LEU A 44 -5.90 13.34 -1.61
C LEU A 44 -6.71 12.47 -0.64
N ALA A 45 -7.65 13.06 0.09
CA ALA A 45 -8.55 12.34 0.99
C ALA A 45 -9.43 11.33 0.25
N GLN A 46 -10.02 11.72 -0.89
CA GLN A 46 -10.82 10.83 -1.73
C GLN A 46 -10.00 9.66 -2.29
N TYR A 47 -8.78 9.92 -2.75
CA TYR A 47 -7.89 8.87 -3.24
C TYR A 47 -7.56 7.85 -2.15
N ALA A 48 -7.23 8.32 -0.94
CA ALA A 48 -6.92 7.46 0.18
C ALA A 48 -8.14 6.64 0.67
N GLU A 49 -9.34 7.21 0.60
CA GLU A 49 -10.59 6.48 0.88
C GLU A 49 -10.86 5.42 -0.20
N ALA A 50 -10.68 5.74 -1.49
CA ALA A 50 -10.84 4.78 -2.58
C ALA A 50 -9.86 3.60 -2.48
N PHE A 51 -8.61 3.87 -2.07
CA PHE A 51 -7.62 2.84 -1.73
C PHE A 51 -8.12 1.91 -0.62
N ALA A 52 -8.57 2.49 0.50
CA ALA A 52 -9.07 1.72 1.64
C ALA A 52 -10.29 0.89 1.25
N TRP A 53 -11.23 1.50 0.52
CA TRP A 53 -12.44 0.85 0.04
C TRP A 53 -12.13 -0.33 -0.89
N LYS A 54 -11.16 -0.19 -1.80
CA LYS A 54 -10.72 -1.30 -2.67
C LYS A 54 -10.24 -2.50 -1.84
N ILE A 55 -9.45 -2.27 -0.79
CA ILE A 55 -8.98 -3.35 0.10
C ILE A 55 -10.15 -3.99 0.85
N GLN A 56 -11.08 -3.18 1.38
CA GLN A 56 -12.21 -3.65 2.18
C GLN A 56 -13.23 -4.44 1.36
N MET A 57 -13.44 -4.09 0.09
CA MET A 57 -14.38 -4.77 -0.80
C MET A 57 -13.85 -6.10 -1.35
N ASN A 58 -12.53 -6.27 -1.44
CA ASN A 58 -11.93 -7.50 -1.95
C ASN A 58 -11.81 -8.52 -0.82
N MET A 59 -12.91 -9.24 -0.53
CA MET A 59 -13.07 -10.24 0.53
C MET A 59 -11.78 -10.97 0.93
N THR A 60 -11.13 -10.46 1.97
CA THR A 60 -9.86 -10.97 2.50
C THR A 60 -10.10 -12.03 3.57
N LEU A 61 -10.91 -13.05 3.26
CA LEU A 61 -11.28 -14.11 4.21
C LEU A 61 -10.06 -14.77 4.86
N ASP A 62 -8.97 -14.91 4.09
CA ASP A 62 -7.71 -15.47 4.60
C ASP A 62 -7.04 -14.56 5.65
N LEU A 63 -7.16 -13.23 5.54
CA LEU A 63 -6.67 -12.30 6.58
C LEU A 63 -7.49 -12.44 7.86
N VAL A 64 -8.82 -12.50 7.74
CA VAL A 64 -9.70 -12.70 8.90
C VAL A 64 -9.39 -14.03 9.58
N ARG A 65 -9.25 -15.11 8.81
CA ARG A 65 -8.86 -16.43 9.34
C ARG A 65 -7.52 -16.36 10.08
N GLU A 66 -6.51 -15.72 9.49
CA GLU A 66 -5.20 -15.61 10.13
C GLU A 66 -5.27 -14.80 11.44
N ALA A 67 -6.04 -13.70 11.45
CA ALA A 67 -6.24 -12.88 12.64
C ALA A 67 -6.98 -13.62 13.77
N THR A 68 -7.87 -14.56 13.45
CA THR A 68 -8.59 -15.36 14.48
C THR A 68 -7.75 -16.48 15.11
N ARG A 69 -6.59 -16.82 14.53
CA ARG A 69 -5.76 -17.95 15.01
C ARG A 69 -5.09 -17.68 16.36
N GLN A 70 -4.77 -16.42 16.64
CA GLN A 70 -4.05 -16.04 17.85
C GLN A 70 -4.24 -14.55 18.14
N ARG A 71 -3.84 -14.13 19.35
CA ARG A 71 -3.88 -12.71 19.72
C ARG A 71 -2.90 -11.92 18.86
N TYR A 72 -3.31 -10.72 18.46
CA TYR A 72 -2.53 -9.80 17.65
C TYR A 72 -2.78 -8.35 18.11
N THR A 73 -1.88 -7.45 17.73
CA THR A 73 -2.05 -5.99 17.84
C THR A 73 -2.59 -5.45 16.52
N ASN A 74 -3.52 -4.49 16.51
CA ASN A 74 -3.97 -3.87 15.26
C ASN A 74 -2.78 -3.20 14.55
N PRO A 75 -2.35 -3.71 13.38
CA PRO A 75 -1.14 -3.18 12.75
C PRO A 75 -1.44 -1.83 12.11
N VAL A 76 -0.47 -0.92 12.22
CA VAL A 76 -0.50 0.39 11.56
C VAL A 76 0.44 0.32 10.37
N VAL A 77 -0.13 0.42 9.17
CA VAL A 77 0.60 0.18 7.92
C VAL A 77 0.55 1.43 7.07
N THR A 78 1.71 1.85 6.56
CA THR A 78 1.84 2.90 5.55
C THR A 78 2.09 2.23 4.20
N THR A 79 1.21 2.50 3.24
CA THR A 79 1.38 2.09 1.83
C THR A 79 1.75 3.30 1.01
N ALA A 80 2.90 3.26 0.34
CA ALA A 80 3.30 4.28 -0.61
C ALA A 80 2.83 3.86 -2.01
N VAL A 81 1.93 4.64 -2.60
CA VAL A 81 1.38 4.41 -3.94
C VAL A 81 1.95 5.47 -4.87
N ARG A 82 2.40 5.08 -6.07
CA ARG A 82 2.91 6.01 -7.09
C ARG A 82 1.77 6.61 -7.91
N SER A 83 2.06 7.69 -8.63
CA SER A 83 1.10 8.37 -9.49
C SER A 83 0.48 7.50 -10.59
N ASP A 84 1.16 6.42 -10.99
CA ASP A 84 0.65 5.41 -11.93
C ASP A 84 -0.20 4.31 -11.27
N GLY A 85 -0.42 4.37 -9.94
CA GLY A 85 -1.18 3.38 -9.18
C GLY A 85 -0.39 2.14 -8.76
N SER A 86 0.92 2.06 -9.05
CA SER A 86 1.80 0.99 -8.56
C SER A 86 2.14 1.16 -7.08
N VAL A 87 2.42 0.06 -6.39
CA VAL A 87 2.85 0.11 -4.99
C VAL A 87 4.37 0.27 -4.94
N GLU A 88 4.82 1.37 -4.35
CA GLU A 88 6.23 1.59 -4.11
C GLU A 88 6.74 0.81 -2.89
N SER A 89 6.05 0.92 -1.76
CA SER A 89 6.46 0.28 -0.52
C SER A 89 5.29 0.04 0.43
N ILE A 90 5.47 -0.92 1.33
CA ILE A 90 4.54 -1.27 2.40
C ILE A 90 5.34 -1.33 3.69
N THR A 91 5.10 -0.40 4.59
CA THR A 91 5.88 -0.23 5.83
C THR A 91 4.98 -0.36 7.04
N PHE A 92 5.36 -1.23 7.98
CA PHE A 92 4.67 -1.40 9.25
C PHE A 92 5.23 -0.40 10.27
N VAL A 93 4.40 0.56 10.68
CA VAL A 93 4.69 1.47 11.80
C VAL A 93 4.47 0.74 13.12
N VAL A 94 3.42 -0.09 13.17
CA VAL A 94 3.16 -1.05 14.25
C VAL A 94 2.88 -2.40 13.59
N SER A 95 3.68 -3.41 13.94
CA SER A 95 3.46 -4.80 13.51
C SER A 95 2.29 -5.42 14.28
N SER A 96 1.64 -6.42 13.69
CA SER A 96 0.61 -7.18 14.41
C SER A 96 1.16 -8.08 15.50
N GLY A 97 2.48 -8.31 15.51
CA GLY A 97 3.13 -9.33 16.35
C GLY A 97 2.99 -10.75 15.81
N VAL A 98 2.28 -10.92 14.68
CA VAL A 98 2.06 -12.21 14.02
C VAL A 98 2.66 -12.17 12.61
N PRO A 99 3.82 -12.81 12.36
CA PRO A 99 4.49 -12.72 11.06
C PRO A 99 3.63 -13.16 9.87
N ALA A 100 2.81 -14.20 10.06
CA ALA A 100 1.91 -14.70 9.02
C ALA A 100 0.80 -13.69 8.66
N LEU A 101 0.30 -12.93 9.64
CA LEU A 101 -0.71 -11.89 9.44
C LEU A 101 -0.10 -10.67 8.75
N ASP A 102 1.09 -10.24 9.17
CA ASP A 102 1.83 -9.16 8.51
C ASP A 102 2.14 -9.51 7.04
N GLU A 103 2.50 -10.76 6.76
CA GLU A 103 2.74 -11.22 5.39
C GLU A 103 1.46 -11.31 4.56
N ALA A 104 0.36 -11.76 5.17
CA ALA A 104 -0.95 -11.75 4.51
C ALA A 104 -1.39 -10.32 4.15
N ILE A 105 -1.10 -9.32 5.00
CA ILE A 105 -1.40 -7.91 4.70
C ILE A 105 -0.59 -7.45 3.47
N ARG A 106 0.71 -7.74 3.42
CA ARG A 106 1.54 -7.40 2.24
C ARG A 106 0.99 -8.04 0.98
N ARG A 107 0.61 -9.33 1.06
CA ARG A 107 0.04 -10.07 -0.08
C ARG A 107 -1.26 -9.45 -0.57
N VAL A 108 -2.15 -9.04 0.33
CA VAL A 108 -3.40 -8.37 -0.05
C VAL A 108 -3.15 -7.04 -0.72
N VAL A 109 -2.28 -6.18 -0.16
CA VAL A 109 -1.99 -4.88 -0.77
C VAL A 109 -1.40 -5.05 -2.17
N ARG A 110 -0.52 -6.04 -2.38
CA ARG A 110 0.07 -6.37 -3.68
C ARG A 110 -0.89 -7.07 -4.64
N SER A 111 -1.79 -7.93 -4.16
CA SER A 111 -2.79 -8.59 -5.03
C SER A 111 -3.79 -7.59 -5.61
N GLN A 112 -3.92 -6.43 -4.96
CA GLN A 112 -4.70 -5.29 -5.42
C GLN A 112 -3.87 -4.23 -6.16
N GLU A 113 -2.63 -4.55 -6.55
CA GLU A 113 -1.78 -3.67 -7.37
C GLU A 113 -2.49 -3.31 -8.68
N HIS A 114 -2.13 -2.14 -9.24
CA HIS A 114 -2.98 -1.34 -10.13
C HIS A 114 -4.15 -0.67 -9.37
N TYR A 115 -3.79 0.14 -8.38
CA TYR A 115 -4.71 1.14 -7.85
C TYR A 115 -5.01 2.17 -8.96
N ALA A 116 -6.07 2.97 -8.78
CA ALA A 116 -6.35 4.04 -9.73
C ALA A 116 -5.10 4.93 -9.86
N ALA A 117 -4.75 5.30 -11.09
CA ALA A 117 -3.77 6.35 -11.30
C ALA A 117 -4.26 7.64 -10.63
N PHE A 118 -3.32 8.51 -10.24
CA PHE A 118 -3.68 9.77 -9.61
C PHE A 118 -4.46 10.64 -10.60
N PRO A 119 -5.53 11.32 -10.16
CA PRO A 119 -6.16 12.36 -10.97
C PRO A 119 -5.12 13.38 -11.47
N PRO A 120 -5.28 13.98 -12.65
CA PRO A 120 -4.27 14.86 -13.23
C PRO A 120 -3.83 16.02 -12.32
N THR A 121 -4.74 16.56 -11.54
CA THR A 121 -4.54 17.55 -10.47
C THR A 121 -3.58 17.04 -9.40
N LEU A 122 -3.89 15.88 -8.82
CA LEU A 122 -3.07 15.24 -7.79
C LEU A 122 -1.69 14.81 -8.33
N ALA A 123 -1.62 14.27 -9.56
CA ALA A 123 -0.38 13.87 -10.23
C ALA A 123 0.54 15.07 -10.56
N ARG A 124 -0.04 16.26 -10.77
CA ARG A 124 0.73 17.49 -10.95
C ARG A 124 1.42 17.94 -9.67
N GLU A 125 0.95 17.53 -8.50
CA GLU A 125 1.51 17.93 -7.20
C GLU A 125 2.39 16.84 -6.59
N TYR A 126 2.00 15.57 -6.76
CA TYR A 126 2.61 14.45 -6.06
C TYR A 126 2.95 13.31 -7.01
N ASP A 127 4.13 12.74 -6.80
CA ASP A 127 4.60 11.54 -7.48
C ASP A 127 4.26 10.27 -6.67
N VAL A 128 4.14 10.42 -5.35
CA VAL A 128 3.84 9.34 -4.41
C VAL A 128 2.93 9.84 -3.29
N ILE A 129 1.97 9.01 -2.88
CA ILE A 129 1.11 9.25 -1.72
C ILE A 129 1.35 8.15 -0.69
N GLU A 130 1.69 8.54 0.53
CA GLU A 130 1.84 7.65 1.68
C GLU A 130 0.55 7.61 2.49
N ILE A 131 -0.19 6.50 2.35
CA ILE A 131 -1.48 6.28 3.01
C ILE A 131 -1.24 5.41 4.24
N ARG A 132 -1.46 5.96 5.43
CA ARG A 132 -1.35 5.20 6.69
C ARG A 132 -2.73 4.83 7.22
N ARG A 133 -2.92 3.55 7.51
CA ARG A 133 -4.16 3.02 8.08
C ARG A 133 -3.88 2.05 9.22
N THR A 134 -4.77 2.06 10.20
CA THR A 134 -4.84 1.01 11.22
C THR A 134 -5.75 -0.11 10.71
N TRP A 135 -5.22 -1.32 10.61
CA TRP A 135 -5.96 -2.48 10.14
C TRP A 135 -6.67 -3.16 11.30
N HIS A 136 -7.96 -3.38 11.14
CA HIS A 136 -8.79 -4.15 12.07
C HIS A 136 -9.33 -5.37 11.34
N PHE A 137 -9.31 -6.51 12.03
CA PHE A 137 -9.81 -7.79 11.53
C PHE A 137 -10.93 -8.26 12.44
N ASP A 138 -12.18 -8.02 12.02
CA ASP A 138 -13.38 -8.51 12.70
C ASP A 138 -14.06 -9.61 11.86
N VAL A 139 -15.36 -9.48 11.56
CA VAL A 139 -16.02 -10.28 10.53
C VAL A 139 -15.54 -9.90 9.11
N ALA A 140 -14.89 -8.75 8.97
CA ALA A 140 -14.29 -8.23 7.76
C ALA A 140 -13.00 -7.43 8.07
N VAL A 141 -12.27 -7.08 7.02
CA VAL A 141 -11.14 -6.13 7.15
C VAL A 141 -11.65 -4.70 7.12
N ARG A 142 -11.18 -3.87 8.06
CA ARG A 142 -11.45 -2.44 8.10
C ARG A 142 -10.18 -1.62 8.24
N LEU A 143 -10.08 -0.55 7.48
CA LEU A 143 -8.95 0.38 7.49
C LEU A 143 -9.43 1.71 8.09
N HIS A 144 -8.76 2.17 9.14
CA HIS A 144 -9.05 3.43 9.84
C HIS A 144 -7.91 4.44 9.71
#